data_AF-A0A9D9ZXW1-F1
#
_entry.id   AF-A0A9D9ZXW1-F1
#
_cell.length_a   1.000
_cell.length_b   1.000
_cell.length_c   1.000
_cell.angle_alpha   90.00
_cell.angle_beta   90.00
_cell.angle_gamma   90.00
#
_symmetry.space_group_name_H-M   'P 1'
#
loop_
_entity.id
_entity.type
_entity.pdbx_description
1 polymer ?
#
loop_
_entity_poly.entity_id
_entity_poly.type
_entity_poly.pdbx_seq_one_letter_code
_entity_poly.pdbx_strand_id
1 'polypeptide(L)'
;MKTINARKILGMVVLSTMFLTGCGGGSDGGSTSYISWINNANGDLIVDWNNEYFRVETSTRRIERENGTVLLGSYVDSDARVYADNIHIGYVGSTISTAGNTIAVLRCNSTVVMNIFRTSSDGWSFEC
;
A
#
# COMPACT_ATOMS: atom_id res chain seq x y z
N MET A 1 16.70 27.68 54.20
CA MET A 1 15.62 28.58 53.74
C MET A 1 14.95 27.93 52.55
N LYS A 2 13.63 27.73 52.63
CA LYS A 2 12.81 26.90 51.75
C LYS A 2 12.01 27.84 50.84
N THR A 3 12.32 27.85 49.55
CA THR A 3 11.60 28.69 48.58
C THR A 3 10.60 27.82 47.81
N ILE A 4 9.33 28.00 48.14
CA ILE A 4 8.19 27.39 47.46
C ILE A 4 7.70 28.43 46.45
N ASN A 5 7.90 28.18 45.15
CA ASN A 5 7.30 29.03 44.12
C ASN A 5 5.89 28.55 43.80
N ALA A 6 4.94 29.44 44.01
CA ALA A 6 3.52 29.25 43.81
C ALA A 6 3.09 29.55 42.36
N ARG A 7 2.33 28.60 41.82
CA ARG A 7 1.08 28.73 41.04
C ARG A 7 0.88 29.95 40.12
N LYS A 8 0.61 29.64 38.85
CA LYS A 8 -0.64 29.91 38.08
C LYS A 8 -0.30 30.23 36.62
N ILE A 9 -0.66 29.35 35.69
CA ILE A 9 -1.04 29.77 34.34
C ILE A 9 -2.31 29.02 33.96
N LEU A 10 -3.40 29.80 33.93
CA LEU A 10 -4.65 29.48 33.23
C LEU A 10 -4.35 29.32 31.74
N GLY A 11 -5.04 28.40 31.06
CA GLY A 11 -5.01 28.37 29.60
C GLY A 11 -5.65 27.12 29.02
N MET A 12 -6.94 26.92 29.28
CA MET A 12 -7.78 26.02 28.51
C MET A 12 -7.98 26.64 27.12
N VAL A 13 -7.50 25.98 26.07
CA VAL A 13 -8.02 26.16 24.70
C VAL A 13 -8.19 24.76 24.11
N VAL A 14 -9.44 24.31 24.11
CA VAL A 14 -9.93 23.22 23.27
C VAL A 14 -10.10 23.80 21.87
N LEU A 15 -9.51 23.17 20.86
CA LEU A 15 -9.93 23.36 19.48
C LEU A 15 -10.09 21.97 18.83
N SER A 16 -11.28 21.41 19.03
CA SER A 16 -11.77 20.27 18.25
C SER A 16 -12.13 20.76 16.86
N THR A 17 -11.42 20.30 15.84
CA THR A 17 -11.87 20.39 14.45
C THR A 17 -12.60 19.09 14.09
N MET A 18 -13.91 19.10 14.28
CA MET A 18 -14.82 18.18 13.59
C MET A 18 -14.79 18.54 12.10
N PHE A 19 -14.28 17.64 11.26
CA PHE A 19 -14.54 17.73 9.83
C PHE A 19 -15.94 17.18 9.54
N LEU A 20 -16.80 18.10 9.15
CA LEU A 20 -18.20 17.91 8.80
C LEU A 20 -18.31 17.46 7.33
N THR A 21 -19.23 16.52 7.08
CA THR A 21 -20.07 16.38 5.88
C THR A 21 -19.41 16.16 4.51
N GLY A 22 -19.51 14.91 4.05
CA GLY A 22 -19.77 14.57 2.65
C GLY A 22 -21.05 13.73 2.58
N CYS A 23 -22.15 14.35 2.14
CA CYS A 23 -23.38 13.68 1.71
C CYS A 23 -23.20 13.22 0.25
N GLY A 24 -23.60 12.00 -0.06
CA GLY A 24 -23.58 11.40 -1.40
C GLY A 24 -23.49 9.89 -1.22
N GLY A 25 -24.59 9.15 -1.32
CA GLY A 25 -25.30 8.95 -2.57
C GLY A 25 -25.05 7.50 -2.94
N GLY A 26 -26.08 6.67 -2.85
CA GLY A 26 -25.96 5.22 -2.92
C GLY A 26 -25.31 4.71 -4.19
N SER A 27 -24.61 3.59 -4.05
CA SER A 27 -24.44 2.56 -5.07
C SER A 27 -23.96 1.32 -4.34
N ASP A 28 -24.87 0.39 -4.06
CA ASP A 28 -24.53 -1.01 -3.78
C ASP A 28 -24.03 -1.64 -5.10
N GLY A 29 -22.87 -1.20 -5.56
CA GLY A 29 -22.02 -1.93 -6.49
C GLY A 29 -20.79 -2.29 -5.70
N GLY A 30 -20.50 -3.57 -5.50
CA GLY A 30 -19.39 -4.00 -4.65
C GLY A 30 -18.08 -3.33 -5.09
N SER A 31 -17.70 -2.24 -4.40
CA SER A 31 -16.51 -1.47 -4.72
C SER A 31 -15.30 -2.34 -4.37
N THR A 32 -14.61 -2.85 -5.38
CA THR A 32 -13.32 -3.49 -5.20
C THR A 32 -12.42 -2.52 -4.43
N SER A 33 -12.02 -2.94 -3.23
CA SER A 33 -11.19 -2.15 -2.34
C SER A 33 -9.77 -2.68 -2.39
N TYR A 34 -8.78 -1.80 -2.41
CA TYR A 34 -7.38 -2.17 -2.49
C TYR A 34 -6.64 -1.84 -1.20
N ILE A 35 -5.52 -2.53 -0.99
CA ILE A 35 -4.66 -2.35 0.18
C ILE A 35 -3.84 -1.07 -0.01
N SER A 36 -4.02 -0.11 0.90
CA SER A 36 -3.12 1.03 1.04
C SER A 36 -1.88 0.64 1.84
N TRP A 37 -0.71 1.09 1.38
CA TRP A 37 0.58 0.78 2.00
C TRP A 37 1.03 1.93 2.90
N ILE A 38 1.62 1.60 4.04
CA ILE A 38 2.05 2.59 5.04
C ILE A 38 3.04 3.57 4.41
N ASN A 39 2.76 4.87 4.53
CA ASN A 39 3.56 5.97 3.98
C ASN A 39 3.80 5.91 2.46
N ASN A 40 2.97 5.18 1.71
CA ASN A 40 3.07 5.12 0.26
C ASN A 40 2.46 6.37 -0.38
N ALA A 41 3.29 7.16 -1.06
CA ALA A 41 2.83 8.34 -1.77
C ALA A 41 1.92 8.01 -2.98
N ASN A 42 1.96 6.78 -3.47
CA ASN A 42 1.11 6.32 -4.57
C ASN A 42 -0.20 5.65 -4.09
N GLY A 43 -0.57 5.80 -2.81
CA GLY A 43 -1.81 5.24 -2.28
C GLY A 43 -1.79 3.71 -2.16
N ASP A 44 -2.59 3.03 -2.97
CA ASP A 44 -2.69 1.57 -3.06
C ASP A 44 -1.76 0.95 -4.12
N LEU A 45 -1.15 1.78 -4.97
CA LEU A 45 -0.28 1.33 -6.05
C LEU A 45 1.09 0.90 -5.55
N ILE A 46 1.55 -0.21 -6.11
CA ILE A 46 2.86 -0.84 -5.91
C ILE A 46 3.59 -0.79 -7.24
N VAL A 47 4.87 -0.46 -7.20
CA VAL A 47 5.70 -0.32 -8.40
C VAL A 47 6.64 -1.52 -8.53
N ASP A 48 6.82 -2.03 -9.74
CA ASP A 48 7.85 -3.04 -10.04
C ASP A 48 9.14 -2.40 -10.59
N TRP A 49 10.09 -3.22 -11.03
CA TRP A 49 11.36 -2.75 -11.58
C TRP A 49 11.19 -1.88 -12.85
N ASN A 50 10.19 -2.17 -13.67
CA ASN A 50 9.93 -1.49 -14.94
C ASN A 50 8.98 -0.28 -14.81
N ASN A 51 8.71 0.16 -13.58
CA ASN A 51 7.71 1.20 -13.28
C ASN A 51 6.29 0.84 -13.73
N GLU A 52 5.97 -0.46 -13.82
CA GLU A 52 4.60 -0.91 -13.97
C GLU A 52 3.87 -0.84 -12.62
N TYR A 53 2.59 -0.46 -12.66
CA TYR A 53 1.76 -0.31 -11.46
C TYR A 53 0.88 -1.53 -11.22
N PHE A 54 0.90 -1.96 -9.97
CA PHE A 54 0.13 -3.06 -9.44
C PHE A 54 -0.65 -2.63 -8.20
N ARG A 55 -1.67 -3.38 -7.84
CA ARG A 55 -2.45 -3.19 -6.61
C ARG A 55 -2.87 -4.55 -6.07
N VAL A 56 -3.25 -4.57 -4.79
CA VAL A 56 -3.70 -5.81 -4.13
C VAL A 56 -5.12 -5.62 -3.67
N GLU A 57 -6.03 -6.49 -4.10
CA GLU A 57 -7.41 -6.47 -3.63
C GLU A 57 -7.48 -6.86 -2.15
N THR A 58 -8.16 -6.08 -1.33
CA THR A 58 -8.25 -6.26 0.13
C THR A 58 -8.94 -7.58 0.52
N SER A 59 -9.95 -8.00 -0.23
CA SER A 59 -10.80 -9.17 0.06
C SER A 59 -10.11 -10.48 -0.34
N THR A 60 -9.64 -10.60 -1.58
CA THR A 60 -9.07 -11.84 -2.12
C THR A 60 -7.55 -11.90 -2.04
N ARG A 61 -6.90 -10.76 -1.75
CA ARG A 61 -5.45 -10.63 -1.70
C ARG A 61 -4.73 -10.88 -3.03
N ARG A 62 -5.47 -10.91 -4.13
CA ARG A 62 -4.92 -11.11 -5.47
C ARG A 62 -4.20 -9.85 -5.93
N ILE A 63 -3.13 -10.05 -6.68
CA ILE A 63 -2.39 -8.96 -7.31
C ILE A 63 -3.04 -8.67 -8.66
N GLU A 64 -3.25 -7.40 -8.93
CA GLU A 64 -3.75 -6.89 -10.20
C GLU A 64 -2.77 -5.88 -10.77
N ARG A 65 -2.71 -5.81 -12.09
CA ARG A 65 -2.21 -4.62 -12.78
C ARG A 65 -3.19 -3.46 -12.56
N GLU A 66 -2.72 -2.23 -12.65
CA GLU A 66 -3.57 -1.01 -12.53
C GLU A 66 -4.80 -1.04 -13.47
N ASN A 67 -4.66 -1.67 -14.65
CA ASN A 67 -5.73 -1.84 -15.63
C ASN A 67 -6.79 -2.89 -15.24
N GLY A 68 -6.70 -3.52 -14.06
CA GLY A 68 -7.61 -4.55 -13.56
C GLY A 68 -7.30 -5.98 -14.00
N THR A 69 -6.20 -6.21 -14.72
CA THR A 69 -5.79 -7.58 -15.08
C THR A 69 -5.25 -8.30 -13.85
N VAL A 70 -5.93 -9.37 -13.44
CA VAL A 70 -5.50 -10.21 -12.32
C VAL A 70 -4.32 -11.09 -12.72
N LEU A 71 -3.27 -11.11 -11.89
CA LEU A 71 -2.15 -12.02 -12.02
C LEU A 71 -2.56 -13.37 -11.42
N LEU A 72 -3.09 -14.26 -12.24
CA LEU A 72 -3.56 -15.58 -11.80
C LEU A 72 -2.46 -16.36 -11.07
N GLY A 73 -2.83 -17.07 -10.00
CA GLY A 73 -1.86 -17.80 -9.17
C GLY A 73 -1.04 -16.92 -8.22
N SER A 74 -1.15 -15.59 -8.28
CA SER A 74 -0.46 -14.68 -7.36
C SER A 74 -1.36 -14.13 -6.26
N TYR A 75 -0.78 -13.90 -5.07
CA TYR A 75 -1.43 -13.21 -3.97
C TYR A 75 -0.42 -12.63 -2.97
N VAL A 76 -0.89 -11.76 -2.08
CA VAL A 76 -0.11 -11.21 -0.97
C VAL A 76 -0.71 -11.59 0.38
N ASP A 77 0.06 -12.21 1.28
CA ASP A 77 -0.45 -12.55 2.62
C ASP A 77 -0.57 -11.32 3.55
N SER A 78 -1.00 -11.55 4.80
CA SER A 78 -1.12 -10.48 5.81
C SER A 78 0.22 -9.88 6.22
N ASP A 79 1.33 -10.58 6.00
CA ASP A 79 2.70 -10.16 6.31
C ASP A 79 3.36 -9.45 5.11
N ALA A 80 2.56 -9.07 4.10
CA ALA A 80 3.03 -8.48 2.86
C ALA A 80 3.94 -9.40 2.01
N ARG A 81 3.92 -10.72 2.23
CA ARG A 81 4.69 -11.67 1.41
C ARG A 81 3.93 -11.99 0.13
N VAL A 82 4.64 -11.97 -0.98
CA VAL A 82 4.15 -12.23 -2.34
C VAL A 82 4.36 -13.70 -2.67
N TYR A 83 3.29 -14.36 -3.12
CA TYR A 83 3.31 -15.76 -3.55
C TYR A 83 2.92 -15.88 -5.03
N ALA A 84 3.47 -16.88 -5.68
CA ALA A 84 3.07 -17.36 -7.01
C ALA A 84 2.89 -18.88 -6.93
N ASP A 85 1.71 -19.39 -7.24
CA ASP A 85 1.37 -20.82 -7.15
C ASP A 85 1.73 -21.45 -5.79
N ASN A 86 1.46 -20.69 -4.71
CA ASN A 86 1.79 -21.02 -3.32
C ASN A 86 3.30 -21.08 -2.99
N ILE A 87 4.16 -20.59 -3.87
CA ILE A 87 5.60 -20.44 -3.62
C ILE A 87 5.86 -18.99 -3.23
N HIS A 88 6.56 -18.78 -2.10
CA HIS A 88 6.96 -17.45 -1.64
C HIS A 88 8.08 -16.89 -2.53
N ILE A 89 7.77 -15.89 -3.35
CA ILE A 89 8.70 -15.32 -4.35
C ILE A 89 9.27 -13.96 -3.93
N GLY A 90 8.66 -13.29 -2.96
CA GLY A 90 9.07 -11.96 -2.56
C GLY A 90 8.12 -11.32 -1.55
N TYR A 91 8.13 -10.00 -1.47
CA TYR A 91 7.28 -9.22 -0.57
C TYR A 91 7.03 -7.82 -1.12
N VAL A 92 5.98 -7.16 -0.60
CA VAL A 92 5.75 -5.73 -0.84
C VAL A 92 6.58 -4.95 0.20
N GLY A 93 7.61 -4.26 -0.28
CA GLY A 93 8.46 -3.40 0.53
C GLY A 93 8.24 -1.92 0.22
N SER A 94 9.08 -1.07 0.80
CA SER A 94 9.13 0.34 0.47
C SER A 94 10.48 0.74 -0.14
N THR A 95 10.50 1.82 -0.90
CA THR A 95 11.73 2.49 -1.36
C THR A 95 11.50 4.00 -1.45
N ILE A 96 12.58 4.75 -1.68
CA ILE A 96 12.50 6.20 -1.94
C ILE A 96 12.49 6.43 -3.45
N SER A 97 11.45 7.10 -3.93
CA SER A 97 11.35 7.55 -5.32
C SER A 97 12.39 8.63 -5.64
N THR A 98 12.61 8.91 -6.93
CA THR A 98 13.48 10.01 -7.37
C THR A 98 13.01 11.39 -6.87
N ALA A 99 11.72 11.53 -6.55
CA ALA A 99 11.14 12.73 -5.97
C ALA A 99 11.30 12.82 -4.43
N GLY A 100 11.95 11.83 -3.79
CA GLY A 100 12.17 11.80 -2.34
C GLY A 100 11.00 11.23 -1.53
N ASN A 101 9.91 10.83 -2.17
CA ASN A 101 8.75 10.23 -1.50
C ASN A 101 8.95 8.74 -1.27
N THR A 102 8.43 8.23 -0.15
CA THR A 102 8.33 6.78 0.09
C THR A 102 7.26 6.18 -0.81
N ILE A 103 7.58 5.11 -1.52
CA ILE A 103 6.67 4.36 -2.39
C ILE A 103 6.70 2.87 -2.08
N ALA A 104 5.59 2.17 -2.32
CA ALA A 104 5.52 0.72 -2.24
C ALA A 104 6.11 0.08 -3.50
N VAL A 105 6.90 -0.99 -3.33
CA VAL A 105 7.53 -1.73 -4.43
C VAL A 105 7.45 -3.24 -4.21
N LEU A 106 7.34 -3.98 -5.31
CA LEU A 106 7.52 -5.43 -5.29
C LEU A 106 9.01 -5.74 -5.15
N ARG A 107 9.38 -6.58 -4.19
CA ARG A 107 10.77 -6.99 -3.95
C ARG A 107 10.89 -8.49 -3.94
N CYS A 108 12.00 -8.99 -4.45
CA CYS A 108 12.39 -10.38 -4.30
C CYS A 108 12.89 -10.66 -2.89
N ASN A 109 13.00 -11.94 -2.52
CA ASN A 109 13.58 -12.37 -1.24
C ASN A 109 15.03 -11.88 -1.02
N SER A 110 15.76 -11.56 -2.09
CA SER A 110 17.11 -10.97 -2.08
C SER A 110 17.14 -9.44 -1.89
N THR A 111 15.99 -8.80 -1.66
CA THR A 111 15.78 -7.34 -1.53
C THR A 111 15.84 -6.53 -2.83
N VAL A 112 16.24 -7.12 -3.96
CA VAL A 112 16.15 -6.43 -5.27
C VAL A 112 14.68 -6.17 -5.63
N VAL A 113 14.42 -5.11 -6.37
CA VAL A 113 13.06 -4.81 -6.86
C VAL A 113 12.72 -5.83 -7.94
N MET A 114 11.57 -6.46 -7.81
CA MET A 114 11.07 -7.50 -8.69
C MET A 114 10.55 -6.90 -9.99
N ASN A 115 10.82 -7.54 -11.12
CA ASN A 115 10.17 -7.25 -12.40
C ASN A 115 9.02 -8.24 -12.60
N ILE A 116 7.80 -7.76 -12.86
CA ILE A 116 6.67 -8.63 -13.21
C ILE A 116 6.25 -8.33 -14.65
N PHE A 117 6.35 -9.31 -15.53
CA PHE A 117 6.05 -9.14 -16.94
C PHE A 117 5.07 -10.17 -17.47
N ARG A 118 4.37 -9.80 -18.53
CA ARG A 118 3.40 -10.65 -19.21
C ARG A 118 4.11 -11.64 -20.14
N THR A 119 3.71 -12.91 -20.09
CA THR A 119 4.22 -13.96 -21.01
C THR A 119 3.20 -14.34 -22.07
N SER A 120 1.90 -14.13 -21.81
CA SER A 120 0.79 -14.38 -22.75
C SER A 120 -0.46 -13.62 -22.33
N SER A 121 -1.60 -13.81 -23.01
CA SER A 121 -2.84 -13.09 -22.68
C SER A 121 -3.24 -13.22 -21.20
N ASP A 122 -3.08 -14.41 -20.61
CA ASP A 122 -3.45 -14.68 -19.21
C ASP A 122 -2.24 -15.11 -18.35
N GLY A 123 -1.06 -15.21 -18.97
CA GLY A 123 0.17 -15.64 -18.32
C GLY A 123 1.08 -14.47 -17.97
N TRP A 124 1.77 -14.61 -16.85
CA TRP A 124 2.79 -13.69 -16.38
C TRP A 124 3.97 -14.48 -15.80
N SER A 125 5.09 -13.79 -15.59
CA SER A 125 6.28 -14.31 -14.94
C SER A 125 6.95 -13.18 -14.16
N PHE A 126 7.95 -13.52 -13.36
CA PHE A 126 8.75 -12.55 -12.61
C PHE A 126 10.24 -12.79 -12.79
N GLU A 127 11.02 -11.75 -12.54
CA GLU A 127 12.47 -11.76 -12.51
C GLU A 127 13.00 -11.06 -11.26
N CYS A 128 14.09 -11.62 -10.76
CA CYS A 128 14.99 -11.14 -9.73
C CYS A 128 16.41 -11.26 -10.30
#